data_AF-A0A3B9GK64-F1
#
_entry.id   AF-A0A3B9GK64-F1
#
_cell.length_a   1.000
_cell.length_b   1.000
_cell.length_c   1.000
_cell.angle_alpha   90.00
_cell.angle_beta   90.00
_cell.angle_gamma   90.00
#
_symmetry.space_group_name_H-M   'P 1'
#
loop_
_entity.id
_entity.type
_entity.pdbx_description
1 polymer ?
#
loop_
_entity_poly.entity_id
_entity_poly.type
_entity_poly.pdbx_seq_one_letter_code
_entity_poly.pdbx_strand_id
1 'polypeptide(L)'
;MNEDKHLYMVVHPNHALIASQLDPERFAKHYTQGSTRYFEGRLIFVELDPDFRHPYFHIDKAYEELKAHEDGRPKATKFISSYRTMEHVDFSALGDLYYCNSLGDYVNLKAADYDPKMRGDEMRIILEINPIKMMVLTKYNFLQYADYITDPDMPKGAPKMFYAQLEFNVDDFLKEFQENPFIRCFVPGIHPARLREAILEVRSKPGKNVKGLSLDCPVDRISYKFLRHGFMFASHGNAKFYPLLSVEDVERNYYKFWKNM
;
A
#
# COMPACT_ATOMS: atom_id res chain seq x y z
N MET A 1 -27.35 9.10 -17.09
CA MET A 1 -27.26 8.47 -15.75
C MET A 1 -26.59 7.12 -15.94
N ASN A 2 -25.34 7.01 -15.55
CA ASN A 2 -24.49 5.82 -15.72
C ASN A 2 -23.99 5.41 -14.33
N GLU A 3 -24.91 5.33 -13.37
CA GLU A 3 -24.62 5.38 -11.92
C GLU A 3 -23.93 4.11 -11.36
N ASP A 4 -23.75 3.07 -12.17
CA ASP A 4 -23.18 1.78 -11.74
C ASP A 4 -21.83 1.46 -12.42
N LYS A 5 -20.95 2.45 -12.63
CA LYS A 5 -19.60 2.20 -13.16
C LYS A 5 -18.54 2.73 -12.22
N HIS A 6 -17.75 1.80 -11.70
CA HIS A 6 -16.59 2.09 -10.87
C HIS A 6 -15.31 1.75 -11.62
N LEU A 7 -14.25 2.46 -11.28
CA LEU A 7 -12.90 2.19 -11.75
C LEU A 7 -12.02 1.94 -10.53
N TYR A 8 -11.50 0.72 -10.40
CA TYR A 8 -10.66 0.34 -9.28
C TYR A 8 -9.25 0.03 -9.76
N MET A 9 -8.26 0.68 -9.15
CA MET A 9 -6.86 0.30 -9.28
C MET A 9 -6.47 -0.56 -8.07
N VAL A 10 -6.32 -1.85 -8.29
CA VAL A 10 -5.75 -2.77 -7.29
C VAL A 10 -4.25 -2.53 -7.23
N VAL A 11 -3.73 -2.10 -6.09
CA VAL A 11 -2.29 -1.87 -5.89
C VAL A 11 -1.58 -3.05 -5.25
N HIS A 12 -2.32 -3.98 -4.65
CA HIS A 12 -1.83 -5.29 -4.21
C HIS A 12 -3.00 -6.29 -4.21
N PRO A 13 -2.86 -7.53 -4.74
CA PRO A 13 -1.59 -8.16 -5.12
C PRO A 13 -1.16 -8.02 -6.58
N ASN A 14 -2.05 -7.71 -7.52
CA ASN A 14 -1.79 -7.89 -8.96
C ASN A 14 -1.71 -6.60 -9.81
N HIS A 15 -1.78 -5.42 -9.18
CA HIS A 15 -1.42 -4.14 -9.80
C HIS A 15 -2.30 -3.77 -11.03
N ALA A 16 -3.60 -4.10 -10.97
CA ALA A 16 -4.51 -4.04 -12.12
C ALA A 16 -5.50 -2.85 -12.06
N LEU A 17 -5.85 -2.33 -13.24
CA LEU A 17 -6.99 -1.42 -13.44
C LEU A 17 -8.20 -2.21 -13.88
N ILE A 18 -9.31 -2.06 -13.16
CA ILE A 18 -10.51 -2.88 -13.32
C ILE A 18 -11.74 -1.98 -13.34
N ALA A 19 -12.56 -2.12 -14.38
CA ALA A 19 -13.92 -1.59 -14.38
C ALA A 19 -14.87 -2.57 -13.67
N SER A 20 -15.80 -2.05 -12.89
CA SER A 20 -16.75 -2.86 -12.11
C SER A 20 -18.11 -2.19 -12.02
N GLN A 21 -19.18 -2.99 -11.91
CA GLN A 21 -20.51 -2.52 -11.51
C GLN A 21 -20.77 -2.71 -10.00
N LEU A 22 -19.76 -3.10 -9.24
CA LEU A 22 -19.86 -3.30 -7.80
C LEU A 22 -19.33 -2.07 -7.07
N ASP A 23 -20.06 -1.66 -6.03
CA ASP A 23 -19.54 -0.75 -5.01
C ASP A 23 -18.29 -1.33 -4.32
N PRO A 24 -17.52 -0.51 -3.58
CA PRO A 24 -16.26 -0.95 -2.99
C PRO A 24 -16.38 -2.14 -2.03
N GLU A 25 -17.47 -2.23 -1.26
CA GLU A 25 -17.70 -3.34 -0.33
C GLU A 25 -17.92 -4.67 -1.09
N ARG A 26 -18.77 -4.64 -2.12
CA ARG A 26 -19.05 -5.81 -2.96
C ARG A 26 -17.85 -6.19 -3.80
N PHE A 27 -17.09 -5.21 -4.29
CA PHE A 27 -15.86 -5.44 -5.04
C PHE A 27 -14.81 -6.14 -4.16
N ALA A 28 -14.56 -5.64 -2.94
CA ALA A 28 -13.63 -6.24 -1.99
C ALA A 28 -13.97 -7.71 -1.73
N LYS A 29 -15.23 -8.00 -1.39
CA LYS A 29 -15.69 -9.39 -1.14
C LYS A 29 -15.57 -10.28 -2.37
N HIS A 30 -15.96 -9.80 -3.55
CA HIS A 30 -15.84 -10.58 -4.78
C HIS A 30 -14.38 -10.97 -5.04
N TYR A 31 -13.47 -10.04 -4.83
CA TYR A 31 -12.06 -10.23 -5.13
C TYR A 31 -11.33 -11.13 -4.12
N THR A 32 -11.70 -11.06 -2.84
CA THR A 32 -11.10 -11.92 -1.79
C THR A 32 -11.74 -13.31 -1.72
N GLN A 33 -13.07 -13.41 -1.80
CA GLN A 33 -13.79 -14.67 -1.61
C GLN A 33 -13.86 -15.53 -2.89
N GLY A 34 -13.70 -14.93 -4.07
CA GLY A 34 -13.82 -15.61 -5.37
C GLY A 34 -12.56 -16.37 -5.82
N SER A 35 -11.43 -16.22 -5.13
CA SER A 35 -10.18 -16.88 -5.52
C SER A 35 -9.78 -17.96 -4.52
N THR A 36 -9.58 -19.19 -4.99
CA THR A 36 -8.94 -20.28 -4.22
C THR A 36 -7.45 -20.00 -3.93
N ARG A 37 -6.94 -18.81 -4.30
CA ARG A 37 -5.50 -18.48 -4.34
C ARG A 37 -5.01 -17.61 -3.17
N TYR A 38 -5.89 -16.96 -2.40
CA TYR A 38 -5.47 -15.95 -1.42
C TYR A 38 -6.09 -16.16 -0.01
N PHE A 39 -5.86 -17.34 0.57
CA PHE A 39 -6.32 -17.67 1.93
C PHE A 39 -5.70 -16.76 3.03
N GLU A 40 -4.49 -16.22 2.80
CA GLU A 40 -3.77 -15.30 3.71
C GLU A 40 -3.48 -13.92 3.05
N GLY A 41 -4.23 -13.56 2.00
CA GLY A 41 -3.94 -12.36 1.22
C GLY A 41 -4.57 -11.08 1.77
N ARG A 42 -3.88 -9.96 1.61
CA ARG A 42 -4.44 -8.61 1.67
C ARG A 42 -4.91 -8.21 0.27
N LEU A 43 -5.95 -7.40 0.22
CA LEU A 43 -6.33 -6.65 -0.96
C LEU A 43 -6.19 -5.17 -0.63
N ILE A 44 -5.45 -4.44 -1.46
CA ILE A 44 -5.36 -2.98 -1.37
C ILE A 44 -5.74 -2.41 -2.73
N PHE A 45 -6.75 -1.56 -2.76
CA PHE A 45 -7.18 -0.89 -3.98
C PHE A 45 -7.59 0.54 -3.70
N VAL A 46 -7.60 1.36 -4.74
CA VAL A 46 -8.05 2.74 -4.72
C VAL A 46 -9.13 2.89 -5.79
N GLU A 47 -10.21 3.58 -5.43
CA GLU A 47 -11.23 3.97 -6.40
C GLU A 47 -10.72 5.17 -7.20
N LEU A 48 -10.87 5.13 -8.51
CA LEU A 48 -10.53 6.25 -9.39
C LEU A 48 -11.80 6.98 -9.80
N ASP A 49 -11.63 8.25 -10.15
CA ASP A 49 -12.64 9.00 -10.90
C ASP A 49 -13.12 8.16 -12.13
N PRO A 50 -14.41 7.83 -12.25
CA PRO A 50 -14.93 7.06 -13.38
C PRO A 50 -14.75 7.77 -14.73
N ASP A 51 -14.56 9.09 -14.74
CA ASP A 51 -14.29 9.88 -15.94
C ASP A 51 -12.80 9.94 -16.29
N PHE A 52 -11.91 9.38 -15.46
CA PHE A 52 -10.47 9.32 -15.74
C PHE A 52 -10.18 8.64 -17.08
N ARG A 53 -9.33 9.27 -17.91
CA ARG A 53 -8.85 8.71 -19.17
C ARG A 53 -7.37 8.95 -19.32
N HIS A 54 -6.68 8.00 -19.92
CA HIS A 54 -5.27 8.11 -20.29
C HIS A 54 -5.00 7.24 -21.52
N PRO A 55 -4.15 7.65 -22.49
CA PRO A 55 -3.91 6.91 -23.74
C PRO A 55 -3.44 5.46 -23.56
N TYR A 56 -2.85 5.15 -22.41
CA TYR A 56 -2.42 3.79 -22.04
C TYR A 56 -3.59 2.85 -21.74
N PHE A 57 -4.79 3.35 -21.44
CA PHE A 57 -5.93 2.55 -21.01
C PHE A 57 -7.10 2.64 -21.99
N HIS A 58 -7.62 1.50 -22.41
CA HIS A 58 -8.85 1.40 -23.21
C HIS A 58 -10.11 1.39 -22.34
N ILE A 59 -10.31 2.43 -21.52
CA ILE A 59 -11.38 2.49 -20.51
C ILE A 59 -12.78 2.49 -21.15
N ASP A 60 -12.99 3.29 -22.20
CA ASP A 60 -14.30 3.37 -22.86
C ASP A 60 -14.73 2.02 -23.43
N LYS A 61 -13.81 1.30 -24.08
CA LYS A 61 -14.04 -0.06 -24.56
C LYS A 61 -14.40 -1.01 -23.40
N ALA A 62 -13.69 -0.93 -22.28
CA ALA A 62 -14.01 -1.74 -21.11
C ALA A 62 -15.40 -1.41 -20.54
N TYR A 63 -15.80 -0.13 -20.56
CA TYR A 63 -17.12 0.32 -20.14
C TYR A 63 -18.26 -0.06 -21.10
N GLU A 64 -17.99 -0.20 -22.39
CA GLU A 64 -18.94 -0.74 -23.37
C GLU A 64 -19.16 -2.25 -23.14
N GLU A 65 -18.10 -2.96 -22.75
CA GLU A 65 -18.13 -4.40 -22.46
C GLU A 65 -18.55 -4.72 -21.00
N LEU A 66 -18.68 -3.70 -20.15
CA LEU A 66 -19.14 -3.81 -18.76
C LEU A 66 -20.67 -3.93 -18.73
N LYS A 67 -21.16 -5.12 -19.08
CA LYS A 67 -22.59 -5.45 -19.11
C LYS A 67 -22.91 -6.51 -18.07
N ALA A 68 -24.06 -6.35 -17.41
CA ALA A 68 -24.61 -7.35 -16.51
C ALA A 68 -24.74 -8.72 -17.21
N HIS A 69 -24.68 -9.78 -16.42
CA HIS A 69 -24.90 -11.14 -16.89
C HIS A 69 -26.35 -11.33 -17.39
N GLU A 70 -26.61 -12.37 -18.18
CA GLU A 70 -27.95 -12.68 -18.70
C GLU A 70 -28.99 -12.87 -17.60
N ASP A 71 -28.55 -13.30 -16.42
CA ASP A 71 -29.36 -13.47 -15.21
C ASP A 71 -29.57 -12.16 -14.40
N GLY A 72 -29.11 -11.02 -14.94
CA GLY A 72 -29.23 -9.70 -14.33
C GLY A 72 -28.18 -9.38 -13.27
N ARG A 73 -27.28 -10.32 -12.91
CA ARG A 73 -26.22 -10.03 -11.93
C ARG A 73 -25.23 -9.00 -12.48
N PRO A 74 -24.79 -8.03 -11.66
CA PRO A 74 -23.81 -7.03 -12.07
C PRO A 74 -22.48 -7.69 -12.45
N LYS A 75 -21.81 -7.13 -13.47
CA LYS A 75 -20.47 -7.55 -13.87
C LYS A 75 -19.46 -7.12 -12.81
N ALA A 76 -18.92 -8.10 -12.11
CA ALA A 76 -18.02 -7.85 -10.99
C ALA A 76 -16.67 -7.29 -11.40
N THR A 77 -16.09 -7.78 -12.50
CA THR A 77 -14.77 -7.34 -12.97
C THR A 77 -14.69 -7.33 -14.49
N LYS A 78 -14.08 -6.27 -15.00
CA LYS A 78 -13.58 -6.17 -16.38
C LYS A 78 -12.18 -5.55 -16.33
N PHE A 79 -11.16 -6.37 -16.55
CA PHE A 79 -9.77 -5.92 -16.54
C PHE A 79 -9.47 -5.01 -17.72
N ILE A 80 -8.82 -3.87 -17.44
CA ILE A 80 -8.38 -2.87 -18.42
C ILE A 80 -6.87 -2.97 -18.62
N SER A 81 -6.10 -3.08 -17.53
CA SER A 81 -4.66 -3.28 -17.55
C SER A 81 -4.19 -4.06 -16.33
N SER A 82 -3.05 -4.74 -16.44
CA SER A 82 -2.38 -5.45 -15.35
C SER A 82 -0.89 -5.16 -15.27
N TYR A 83 -0.38 -4.24 -16.09
CA TYR A 83 1.05 -3.92 -16.16
C TYR A 83 1.24 -2.41 -16.19
N ARG A 84 2.22 -1.91 -15.42
CA ARG A 84 2.55 -0.48 -15.27
C ARG A 84 1.34 0.43 -15.03
N THR A 85 0.28 -0.12 -14.45
CA THR A 85 -0.99 0.57 -14.25
C THR A 85 -0.79 1.87 -13.49
N MET A 86 -0.19 1.80 -12.30
CA MET A 86 -0.04 2.98 -11.45
C MET A 86 0.78 4.08 -12.12
N GLU A 87 1.81 3.74 -12.90
CA GLU A 87 2.64 4.70 -13.63
C GLU A 87 1.81 5.61 -14.55
N HIS A 88 0.72 5.09 -15.10
CA HIS A 88 -0.16 5.79 -16.04
C HIS A 88 -1.42 6.38 -15.40
N VAL A 89 -1.59 6.32 -14.07
CA VAL A 89 -2.72 6.94 -13.35
C VAL A 89 -2.30 8.28 -12.75
N ASP A 90 -3.04 9.34 -13.03
CA ASP A 90 -2.82 10.65 -12.41
C ASP A 90 -3.28 10.63 -10.94
N PHE A 91 -2.53 11.26 -10.03
CA PHE A 91 -2.89 11.27 -8.61
C PHE A 91 -4.14 12.09 -8.31
N SER A 92 -4.50 13.05 -9.18
CA SER A 92 -5.75 13.79 -9.09
C SER A 92 -6.97 12.89 -9.28
N ALA A 93 -6.87 11.83 -10.08
CA ALA A 93 -7.94 10.86 -10.29
C ALA A 93 -8.13 9.87 -9.13
N LEU A 94 -7.17 9.79 -8.18
CA LEU A 94 -7.27 8.87 -7.05
C LEU A 94 -8.35 9.35 -6.06
N GLY A 95 -9.34 8.53 -5.77
CA GLY A 95 -10.34 8.69 -4.72
C GLY A 95 -9.89 8.06 -3.40
N ASP A 96 -10.82 7.41 -2.71
CA ASP A 96 -10.56 6.74 -1.43
C ASP A 96 -9.76 5.44 -1.61
N LEU A 97 -8.89 5.16 -0.64
CA LEU A 97 -8.10 3.92 -0.57
C LEU A 97 -8.76 2.93 0.37
N TYR A 98 -8.82 1.67 -0.06
CA TYR A 98 -9.44 0.56 0.66
C TYR A 98 -8.37 -0.46 1.03
N TYR A 99 -8.16 -0.67 2.33
CA TYR A 99 -7.27 -1.68 2.87
C TYR A 99 -8.08 -2.85 3.42
N CYS A 100 -8.02 -4.01 2.77
CA CYS A 100 -8.88 -5.16 3.05
C CYS A 100 -8.12 -6.32 3.67
N ASN A 101 -8.80 -7.07 4.53
CA ASN A 101 -8.35 -8.38 5.02
C ASN A 101 -8.81 -9.51 4.07
N SER A 102 -8.40 -10.74 4.35
CA SER A 102 -8.72 -11.92 3.53
C SER A 102 -10.22 -12.30 3.53
N LEU A 103 -11.02 -11.73 4.44
CA LEU A 103 -12.47 -11.96 4.51
C LEU A 103 -13.27 -10.99 3.63
N GLY A 104 -12.60 -9.96 3.07
CA GLY A 104 -13.24 -8.89 2.32
C GLY A 104 -13.81 -7.77 3.20
N ASP A 105 -13.52 -7.76 4.50
CA ASP A 105 -13.73 -6.57 5.34
C ASP A 105 -12.60 -5.56 5.07
N TYR A 106 -12.88 -4.27 5.25
CA TYR A 106 -11.96 -3.21 4.87
C TYR A 106 -11.98 -2.02 5.83
N VAL A 107 -10.94 -1.19 5.72
CA VAL A 107 -10.91 0.19 6.21
C VAL A 107 -10.82 1.12 5.00
N ASN A 108 -11.73 2.09 4.90
CA ASN A 108 -11.65 3.16 3.91
C ASN A 108 -10.80 4.31 4.50
N LEU A 109 -9.81 4.74 3.74
CA LEU A 109 -8.89 5.83 4.05
C LEU A 109 -9.06 6.94 3.02
N LYS A 110 -9.30 8.16 3.52
CA LYS A 110 -9.39 9.36 2.68
C LYS A 110 -8.01 10.00 2.54
N ALA A 111 -7.75 10.59 1.38
CA ALA A 111 -6.52 11.33 1.18
C ALA A 111 -6.46 12.57 2.10
N ALA A 112 -5.26 12.90 2.57
CA ALA A 112 -4.99 14.11 3.34
C ALA A 112 -3.56 14.58 3.12
N ASP A 113 -3.25 15.80 3.54
CA ASP A 113 -1.88 16.31 3.51
C ASP A 113 -1.01 15.56 4.53
N TYR A 114 0.21 15.21 4.14
CA TYR A 114 1.20 14.67 5.07
C TYR A 114 1.89 15.81 5.82
N ASP A 115 1.89 15.77 7.15
CA ASP A 115 2.67 16.70 7.96
C ASP A 115 4.15 16.25 8.03
N PRO A 116 5.11 16.99 7.42
CA PRO A 116 6.52 16.64 7.47
C PRO A 116 7.14 16.74 8.87
N LYS A 117 6.44 17.36 9.83
CA LYS A 117 6.84 17.46 11.24
C LYS A 117 6.29 16.31 12.09
N MET A 118 5.47 15.43 11.52
CA MET A 118 4.97 14.25 12.20
C MET A 118 6.12 13.41 12.75
N ARG A 119 5.94 12.84 13.96
CA ARG A 119 7.00 12.23 14.80
C ARG A 119 8.16 11.65 13.98
N GLY A 120 9.29 12.34 14.06
CA GLY A 120 10.52 11.98 13.37
C GLY A 120 11.32 10.95 14.17
N ASP A 121 11.18 9.67 13.85
CA ASP A 121 12.18 8.68 14.30
C ASP A 121 13.47 8.87 13.49
N GLU A 122 14.61 8.53 14.09
CA GLU A 122 15.92 8.60 13.43
C GLU A 122 15.96 7.76 12.14
N MET A 123 15.36 6.56 12.19
CA MET A 123 15.18 5.70 11.03
C MET A 123 13.80 5.07 11.00
N ARG A 124 13.37 4.69 9.81
CA ARG A 124 12.08 4.09 9.51
C ARG A 124 12.28 2.84 8.68
N ILE A 125 11.34 1.92 8.78
CA ILE A 125 11.24 0.78 7.88
C ILE A 125 10.11 1.05 6.90
N ILE A 126 10.47 1.28 5.64
CA ILE A 126 9.55 1.47 4.52
C ILE A 126 9.20 0.12 3.90
N LEU A 127 7.91 -0.04 3.63
CA LEU A 127 7.30 -1.18 2.98
C LEU A 127 6.96 -0.77 1.55
N GLU A 128 7.82 -1.06 0.58
CA GLU A 128 7.55 -0.79 -0.84
C GLU A 128 6.58 -1.87 -1.35
N ILE A 129 5.40 -1.47 -1.82
CA ILE A 129 4.31 -2.41 -2.14
C ILE A 129 4.12 -2.54 -3.65
N ASN A 130 4.23 -1.45 -4.41
CA ASN A 130 4.01 -1.44 -5.86
C ASN A 130 4.77 -0.27 -6.51
N PRO A 131 5.37 -0.43 -7.71
CA PRO A 131 5.52 -1.68 -8.46
C PRO A 131 6.66 -2.55 -7.94
N ILE A 132 7.63 -1.95 -7.25
CA ILE A 132 8.77 -2.65 -6.65
C ILE A 132 8.38 -3.08 -5.24
N LYS A 133 8.72 -4.32 -4.88
CA LYS A 133 8.46 -4.92 -3.58
C LYS A 133 9.76 -5.13 -2.82
N MET A 134 9.98 -4.32 -1.81
CA MET A 134 11.12 -4.43 -0.90
C MET A 134 10.76 -3.93 0.49
N MET A 135 11.60 -4.25 1.46
CA MET A 135 11.58 -3.59 2.77
C MET A 135 12.90 -2.87 2.98
N VAL A 136 12.84 -1.59 3.33
CA VAL A 136 14.00 -0.70 3.33
C VAL A 136 14.09 0.05 4.66
N LEU A 137 15.27 0.05 5.27
CA LEU A 137 15.61 0.92 6.40
C LEU A 137 16.11 2.26 5.85
N THR A 138 15.56 3.37 6.33
CA THR A 138 15.96 4.71 5.85
C THR A 138 15.94 5.79 6.94
N LYS A 139 16.80 6.80 6.80
CA LYS A 139 16.76 8.05 7.58
C LYS A 139 15.74 9.06 7.05
N TYR A 140 15.31 8.92 5.80
CA TYR A 140 14.36 9.84 5.17
C TYR A 140 13.02 9.78 5.88
N ASN A 141 12.36 10.93 6.01
CA ASN A 141 10.94 10.96 6.36
C ASN A 141 10.08 10.48 5.18
N PHE A 142 8.76 10.42 5.39
CA PHE A 142 7.86 9.79 4.43
C PHE A 142 7.83 10.50 3.06
N LEU A 143 7.96 11.83 3.02
CA LEU A 143 8.04 12.62 1.79
C LEU A 143 9.46 12.65 1.19
N GLN A 144 10.49 12.78 2.01
CA GLN A 144 11.88 12.70 1.53
C GLN A 144 12.16 11.35 0.86
N TYR A 145 11.55 10.28 1.35
CA TYR A 145 11.62 8.97 0.70
C TYR A 145 10.93 8.97 -0.66
N ALA A 146 9.80 9.67 -0.79
CA ALA A 146 9.06 9.83 -2.06
C ALA A 146 9.99 10.39 -3.14
N ASP A 147 10.63 11.53 -2.85
CA ASP A 147 11.54 12.19 -3.78
C ASP A 147 12.74 11.30 -4.12
N TYR A 148 13.33 10.66 -3.10
CA TYR A 148 14.47 9.77 -3.29
C TYR A 148 14.16 8.55 -4.16
N ILE A 149 13.05 7.85 -3.90
CA ILE A 149 12.74 6.57 -4.57
C ILE A 149 12.10 6.75 -5.95
N THR A 150 11.63 7.97 -6.25
CA THR A 150 11.04 8.30 -7.56
C THR A 150 11.93 9.21 -8.42
N ASP A 151 13.13 9.54 -7.93
CA ASP A 151 14.16 10.21 -8.71
C ASP A 151 14.49 9.37 -9.98
N PRO A 152 14.42 9.96 -11.19
CA PRO A 152 14.77 9.26 -12.43
C PRO A 152 16.18 8.68 -12.47
N ASP A 153 17.12 9.28 -11.74
CA ASP A 153 18.50 8.81 -11.63
C ASP A 153 18.66 7.74 -10.54
N MET A 154 17.57 7.36 -9.84
CA MET A 154 17.57 6.30 -8.84
C MET A 154 17.30 4.93 -9.46
N PRO A 155 18.32 4.08 -9.69
CA PRO A 155 18.15 2.83 -10.42
C PRO A 155 17.35 1.76 -9.66
N LYS A 156 17.13 1.96 -8.36
CA LYS A 156 16.34 1.07 -7.49
C LYS A 156 14.89 1.51 -7.36
N GLY A 157 14.57 2.67 -7.94
CA GLY A 157 13.26 3.29 -7.88
C GLY A 157 12.39 2.96 -9.07
N ALA A 158 11.22 3.59 -9.10
CA ALA A 158 10.34 3.63 -10.25
C ALA A 158 9.70 5.04 -10.35
N PRO A 159 9.23 5.47 -11.53
CA PRO A 159 8.63 6.80 -11.69
C PRO A 159 7.45 7.06 -10.75
N LYS A 160 6.73 6.01 -10.36
CA LYS A 160 5.69 6.05 -9.33
C LYS A 160 5.85 4.87 -8.39
N MET A 161 5.69 5.13 -7.09
CA MET A 161 5.82 4.14 -6.02
C MET A 161 4.62 4.24 -5.07
N PHE A 162 4.17 3.10 -4.56
CA PHE A 162 3.18 2.97 -3.51
C PHE A 162 3.81 2.23 -2.34
N TYR A 163 3.84 2.87 -1.17
CA TYR A 163 4.52 2.33 0.00
C TYR A 163 3.84 2.74 1.31
N ALA A 164 4.18 2.00 2.37
CA ALA A 164 3.76 2.27 3.74
C ALA A 164 4.98 2.31 4.67
N GLN A 165 4.73 2.57 5.95
CA GLN A 165 5.76 2.51 6.99
C GLN A 165 5.35 1.53 8.08
N LEU A 166 6.31 0.74 8.57
CA LEU A 166 6.13 -0.13 9.73
C LEU A 166 6.28 0.68 11.04
N GLU A 167 5.48 0.38 12.06
CA GLU A 167 5.72 0.85 13.42
C GLU A 167 7.02 0.23 13.93
N PHE A 168 8.03 1.07 14.10
CA PHE A 168 9.38 0.66 14.46
C PHE A 168 10.11 1.82 15.14
N ASN A 169 10.66 1.58 16.32
CA ASN A 169 11.58 2.50 16.99
C ASN A 169 12.96 1.84 17.10
N VAL A 170 13.98 2.54 16.60
CA VAL A 170 15.36 2.05 16.57
C VAL A 170 15.92 1.83 17.98
N ASP A 171 15.74 2.79 18.87
CA ASP A 171 16.35 2.78 20.20
C ASP A 171 15.68 1.75 21.10
N ASP A 172 14.35 1.64 21.04
CA ASP A 172 13.60 0.61 21.75
C ASP A 172 14.06 -0.80 21.30
N PHE A 173 14.17 -1.02 19.99
CA PHE A 173 14.65 -2.29 19.44
C PHE A 173 16.09 -2.62 19.88
N LEU A 174 17.00 -1.65 19.83
CA LEU A 174 18.40 -1.87 20.20
C LEU A 174 18.55 -2.15 21.70
N LYS A 175 17.77 -1.45 22.54
CA LYS A 175 17.72 -1.70 23.97
C LYS A 175 17.23 -3.11 24.27
N GLU A 176 16.11 -3.51 23.69
CA GLU A 176 15.54 -4.85 23.86
C GLU A 176 16.52 -5.95 23.38
N PHE A 177 17.16 -5.75 22.23
CA PHE A 177 18.13 -6.69 21.69
C PHE A 177 19.39 -6.82 22.59
N GLN A 178 19.84 -5.73 23.20
CA GLN A 178 20.96 -5.75 24.13
C GLN A 178 20.63 -6.53 25.42
N GLU A 179 19.40 -6.39 25.92
CA GLU A 179 18.91 -7.11 27.10
C GLU A 179 18.69 -8.60 26.79
N ASN A 180 18.20 -8.93 25.59
CA ASN A 180 17.98 -10.31 25.14
C ASN A 180 18.29 -10.49 23.64
N PRO A 181 19.46 -11.03 23.28
CA PRO A 181 19.86 -11.26 21.88
C PRO A 181 19.00 -12.30 21.13
N PHE A 182 18.15 -13.06 21.83
CA PHE A 182 17.28 -14.10 21.27
C PHE A 182 15.82 -13.64 21.11
N ILE A 183 15.55 -12.32 21.19
CA ILE A 183 14.22 -11.77 20.95
C ILE A 183 13.67 -12.22 19.59
N ARG A 184 12.37 -12.43 19.53
CA ARG A 184 11.70 -12.61 18.24
C ARG A 184 11.60 -11.25 17.58
N CYS A 185 12.15 -11.11 16.37
CA CYS A 185 12.02 -9.86 15.63
C CYS A 185 10.54 -9.60 15.32
N PHE A 186 10.03 -8.44 15.73
CA PHE A 186 8.69 -8.01 15.37
C PHE A 186 8.62 -7.53 13.91
N VAL A 187 9.78 -7.23 13.28
CA VAL A 187 9.87 -6.96 11.84
C VAL A 187 9.78 -8.28 11.07
N PRO A 188 8.71 -8.51 10.28
CA PRO A 188 8.48 -9.81 9.67
C PRO A 188 9.60 -10.22 8.70
N GLY A 189 10.05 -11.47 8.81
CA GLY A 189 11.03 -12.05 7.89
C GLY A 189 12.49 -11.60 8.09
N ILE A 190 12.78 -10.77 9.10
CA ILE A 190 14.14 -10.30 9.38
C ILE A 190 14.64 -10.87 10.70
N HIS A 191 15.84 -11.46 10.69
CA HIS A 191 16.50 -11.88 11.92
C HIS A 191 16.95 -10.65 12.73
N PRO A 192 16.73 -10.58 14.06
CA PRO A 192 17.04 -9.39 14.86
C PRO A 192 18.51 -8.94 14.74
N ALA A 193 19.45 -9.89 14.78
CA ALA A 193 20.87 -9.56 14.60
C ALA A 193 21.16 -8.87 13.25
N ARG A 194 20.48 -9.27 12.16
CA ARG A 194 20.65 -8.62 10.84
C ARG A 194 20.07 -7.20 10.84
N LEU A 195 18.94 -7.00 11.52
CA LEU A 195 18.34 -5.67 11.67
C LEU A 195 19.28 -4.74 12.46
N ARG A 196 19.85 -5.23 13.58
CA ARG A 196 20.87 -4.48 14.35
C ARG A 196 22.05 -4.08 13.47
N GLU A 197 22.64 -5.01 12.72
CA GLU A 197 23.77 -4.70 11.83
C GLU A 197 23.39 -3.68 10.75
N ALA A 198 22.18 -3.77 10.18
CA ALA A 198 21.69 -2.80 9.21
C ALA A 198 21.57 -1.38 9.81
N ILE A 199 21.05 -1.27 11.04
CA ILE A 199 20.94 -0.01 11.77
C ILE A 199 22.33 0.59 12.03
N LEU A 200 23.24 -0.21 12.59
CA LEU A 200 24.61 0.25 12.88
C LEU A 200 25.36 0.65 11.60
N GLU A 201 25.14 -0.06 10.50
CA GLU A 201 25.72 0.28 9.20
C GLU A 201 25.22 1.65 8.70
N VAL A 202 23.91 1.91 8.79
CA VAL A 202 23.32 3.18 8.36
C VAL A 202 23.73 4.33 9.29
N ARG A 203 23.90 4.08 10.60
CA ARG A 203 24.42 5.07 11.56
C ARG A 203 25.89 5.43 11.28
N SER A 204 26.74 4.43 11.08
CA SER A 204 28.20 4.59 11.05
C SER A 204 28.78 5.06 9.72
N LYS A 205 28.12 4.81 8.59
CA LYS A 205 28.63 5.18 7.26
C LYS A 205 28.17 6.59 6.86
N PRO A 206 29.09 7.57 6.73
CA PRO A 206 28.74 8.92 6.27
C PRO A 206 28.05 8.89 4.89
N GLY A 207 27.00 9.69 4.72
CA GLY A 207 26.22 9.76 3.48
C GLY A 207 25.29 8.58 3.22
N LYS A 208 25.30 7.53 4.05
CA LYS A 208 24.36 6.41 3.91
C LYS A 208 23.04 6.73 4.60
N ASN A 209 21.99 6.82 3.79
CA ASN A 209 20.62 7.12 4.25
C ASN A 209 19.65 5.95 4.06
N VAL A 210 20.03 4.90 3.32
CA VAL A 210 19.15 3.77 2.99
C VAL A 210 19.89 2.43 3.06
N LYS A 211 19.17 1.36 3.42
CA LYS A 211 19.63 -0.02 3.38
C LYS A 211 18.44 -0.95 3.13
N GLY A 212 18.52 -1.76 2.07
CA GLY A 212 17.55 -2.84 1.86
C GLY A 212 17.66 -3.89 2.96
N LEU A 213 16.52 -4.27 3.52
CA LEU A 213 16.36 -5.30 4.57
C LEU A 213 15.84 -6.62 3.99
N SER A 214 14.85 -6.55 3.09
CA SER A 214 14.24 -7.70 2.43
C SER A 214 14.07 -7.44 0.93
N LEU A 215 14.16 -8.51 0.14
CA LEU A 215 13.89 -8.51 -1.31
C LEU A 215 12.39 -8.68 -1.64
N ASP A 216 11.55 -8.71 -0.62
CA ASP A 216 10.10 -8.76 -0.76
C ASP A 216 9.44 -7.99 0.39
N CYS A 217 8.25 -7.47 0.13
CA CYS A 217 7.45 -6.74 1.10
C CYS A 217 6.35 -7.66 1.67
N PRO A 218 6.42 -8.02 2.97
CA PRO A 218 5.50 -8.98 3.57
C PRO A 218 4.16 -8.34 3.96
N VAL A 219 3.61 -7.45 3.13
CA VAL A 219 2.40 -6.66 3.43
C VAL A 219 1.20 -7.55 3.81
N ASP A 220 1.11 -8.75 3.22
CA ASP A 220 0.09 -9.75 3.53
C ASP A 220 0.12 -10.19 5.01
N ARG A 221 1.29 -10.15 5.64
CA ARG A 221 1.55 -10.64 7.00
C ARG A 221 1.64 -9.51 8.04
N ILE A 222 1.47 -8.27 7.61
CA ILE A 222 1.54 -7.11 8.50
C ILE A 222 0.12 -6.76 8.93
N SER A 223 -0.11 -6.75 10.24
CA SER A 223 -1.35 -6.26 10.83
C SER A 223 -1.42 -4.74 10.69
N TYR A 224 -2.63 -4.20 10.52
CA TYR A 224 -2.86 -2.75 10.46
C TYR A 224 -2.29 -2.02 11.69
N LYS A 225 -2.27 -2.67 12.87
CA LYS A 225 -1.69 -2.12 14.12
C LYS A 225 -0.18 -1.88 14.07
N PHE A 226 0.51 -2.56 13.15
CA PHE A 226 1.95 -2.43 12.96
C PHE A 226 2.29 -1.52 11.78
N LEU A 227 1.30 -0.88 11.15
CA LEU A 227 1.53 0.20 10.21
C LEU A 227 1.58 1.53 10.96
N ARG A 228 2.36 2.46 10.43
CA ARG A 228 2.51 3.80 10.97
C ARG A 228 2.26 4.85 9.90
N HIS A 229 1.64 5.96 10.32
CA HIS A 229 1.26 7.11 9.51
C HIS A 229 0.22 6.82 8.43
N GLY A 230 0.48 5.95 7.46
CA GLY A 230 -0.39 5.75 6.31
C GLY A 230 0.27 5.10 5.11
N PHE A 231 -0.36 5.28 3.98
CA PHE A 231 0.14 4.88 2.67
C PHE A 231 0.46 6.11 1.82
N MET A 232 1.49 6.02 1.00
CA MET A 232 1.92 7.08 0.11
C MET A 232 1.90 6.57 -1.33
N PHE A 233 1.19 7.28 -2.20
CA PHE A 233 1.49 7.30 -3.62
C PHE A 233 2.52 8.40 -3.86
N ALA A 234 3.66 8.05 -4.46
CA ALA A 234 4.75 8.94 -4.72
C ALA A 234 5.08 8.97 -6.21
N SER A 235 5.46 10.14 -6.69
CA SER A 235 6.04 10.40 -8.01
C SER A 235 7.01 11.58 -7.86
N HIS A 236 7.86 11.80 -8.86
CA HIS A 236 8.84 12.88 -8.77
C HIS A 236 8.16 14.25 -8.57
N GLY A 237 8.38 14.85 -7.39
CA GLY A 237 7.82 16.16 -7.02
C GLY A 237 6.31 16.18 -6.74
N ASN A 238 5.64 15.02 -6.66
CA ASN A 238 4.20 14.95 -6.37
C ASN A 238 3.86 13.69 -5.57
N ALA A 239 3.01 13.82 -4.56
CA ALA A 239 2.65 12.74 -3.67
C ALA A 239 1.19 12.84 -3.22
N LYS A 240 0.58 11.70 -2.91
CA LYS A 240 -0.76 11.61 -2.33
C LYS A 240 -0.77 10.65 -1.14
N PHE A 241 -1.08 11.20 0.02
CA PHE A 241 -0.99 10.51 1.30
C PHE A 241 -2.36 10.09 1.81
N TYR A 242 -2.43 8.89 2.36
CA TYR A 242 -3.61 8.27 2.93
C TYR A 242 -3.32 7.92 4.39
N PRO A 243 -3.65 8.79 5.35
CA PRO A 243 -3.41 8.54 6.77
C PRO A 243 -4.17 7.31 7.26
N LEU A 244 -3.58 6.57 8.20
CA LEU A 244 -4.28 5.55 8.96
C LEU A 244 -5.31 6.21 9.88
N LEU A 245 -6.41 5.50 10.10
CA LEU A 245 -7.31 5.76 11.22
C LEU A 245 -6.69 5.21 12.51
N SER A 246 -7.05 5.80 13.64
CA SER A 246 -6.67 5.24 14.95
C SER A 246 -7.25 3.84 15.13
N VAL A 247 -6.63 3.00 15.96
CA VAL A 247 -7.14 1.64 16.21
C VAL A 247 -8.55 1.71 16.83
N GLU A 248 -8.81 2.73 17.64
CA GLU A 248 -10.09 3.03 18.26
C GLU A 248 -11.15 3.42 17.21
N ASP A 249 -10.79 4.24 16.22
CA ASP A 249 -11.69 4.58 15.11
C ASP A 249 -11.95 3.39 14.20
N VAL A 250 -10.97 2.51 14.01
CA VAL A 250 -11.15 1.27 13.26
C VAL A 250 -12.07 0.31 14.02
N GLU A 251 -11.91 0.19 15.35
CA GLU A 251 -12.82 -0.61 16.19
C GLU A 251 -14.26 -0.11 16.09
N ARG A 252 -14.43 1.21 16.23
CA ARG A 252 -15.76 1.85 16.26
C ARG A 252 -16.47 1.82 14.91
N ASN A 253 -15.75 2.11 13.82
CA ASN A 253 -16.36 2.33 12.51
C ASN A 253 -16.20 1.13 11.55
N TYR A 254 -15.24 0.24 11.81
CA TYR A 254 -14.90 -0.90 10.95
C TYR A 254 -14.74 -2.19 11.76
N TYR A 255 -15.68 -2.45 12.69
CA TYR A 255 -15.59 -3.54 13.66
C TYR A 255 -15.29 -4.94 13.07
N LYS A 256 -15.89 -5.29 11.91
CA LYS A 256 -15.63 -6.57 11.24
C LYS A 256 -14.18 -6.74 10.81
N PHE A 257 -13.59 -5.65 10.29
CA PHE A 257 -12.17 -5.60 9.97
C PHE A 257 -11.32 -5.68 11.24
N TRP A 258 -11.63 -4.85 12.25
CA TRP A 258 -10.88 -4.79 13.51
C TRP A 258 -10.78 -6.14 14.23
N LYS A 259 -11.89 -6.89 14.23
CA LYS A 259 -11.96 -8.22 14.85
C LYS A 259 -11.02 -9.25 14.20
N ASN A 260 -10.63 -9.02 12.95
CA ASN A 260 -9.84 -9.94 12.12
C ASN A 260 -8.57 -9.26 11.56
N MET A 261 -7.97 -8.35 12.31
CA MET A 261 -6.90 -7.43 11.88
C MET A 261 -5.50 -8.05 11.83
#